data_AF-B0D6L9-F1
#
_entry.id   AF-B0D6L9-F1
#
_cell.length_a   1.000
_cell.length_b   1.000
_cell.length_c   1.000
_cell.angle_alpha   90.00
_cell.angle_beta   90.00
_cell.angle_gamma   90.00
#
_symmetry.space_group_name_H-M   'P 1'
#
loop_
_entity.id
_entity.type
_entity.pdbx_description
1 polymer ?
#
loop_
_entity_poly.entity_id
_entity_poly.type
_entity_poly.pdbx_seq_one_letter_code
_entity_poly.pdbx_strand_id
1 'polypeptide(L)'
;MWYGVLSPPATPLVKDSNGTELTDSGAANFKLVIQRRIWETQISVTQNTVCHFPLCYTNCHEECSGGFTLGRWKLIECRRLANNRGICKECRHPITYHQHDKVAWCEKVEEKNCIDNETATVSIAQVLETIETYKKEIEEGTVGIGRLAEQYSELSLSGSFSGQVGKSVTLFETHLENMRNKSDPESVKRIEESLNQLKNKLRLLQDAAKAAHKKVYRPTIAD
;
A
#
# COMPACT_ATOMS: atom_id res chain seq x y z
N MET A 1 -44.91 -37.78 -27.22
CA MET A 1 -43.51 -37.77 -26.73
C MET A 1 -43.09 -36.32 -26.55
N TRP A 2 -43.00 -35.83 -25.31
CA TRP A 2 -42.43 -34.53 -24.97
C TRP A 2 -41.41 -34.81 -23.86
N TYR A 3 -40.12 -34.60 -24.14
CA TYR A 3 -39.06 -34.68 -23.14
C TYR A 3 -38.96 -33.32 -22.45
N GLY A 4 -39.27 -33.28 -21.16
CA GLY A 4 -38.99 -32.14 -20.29
C GLY A 4 -37.52 -32.12 -19.91
N VAL A 5 -36.84 -31.00 -20.18
CA VAL A 5 -35.46 -30.75 -19.75
C VAL A 5 -35.52 -30.31 -18.29
N LEU A 6 -35.16 -31.20 -17.37
CA LEU A 6 -34.94 -30.89 -15.97
C LEU A 6 -33.66 -30.05 -15.85
N SER A 7 -33.80 -28.78 -15.44
CA SER A 7 -32.65 -27.98 -15.01
C SER A 7 -32.10 -28.53 -13.69
N PRO A 8 -30.78 -28.65 -13.51
CA PRO A 8 -30.21 -29.11 -12.25
C PRO A 8 -30.46 -28.08 -11.14
N PRO A 9 -30.66 -28.52 -9.89
CA PRO A 9 -30.87 -27.62 -8.76
C PRO A 9 -29.60 -26.79 -8.49
N ALA A 10 -29.78 -25.46 -8.40
CA ALA A 10 -28.74 -24.55 -7.99
C ALA A 10 -28.22 -24.94 -6.60
N THR A 11 -26.92 -25.20 -6.49
CA THR A 11 -26.28 -25.58 -5.23
C THR A 11 -25.93 -24.31 -4.45
N PRO A 12 -26.37 -24.13 -3.20
CA PRO A 12 -26.07 -22.93 -2.43
C PRO A 12 -24.62 -22.97 -1.94
N LEU A 13 -23.81 -21.98 -2.33
CA LEU A 13 -22.36 -21.96 -2.16
C LEU A 13 -21.86 -20.92 -1.15
N VAL A 14 -22.52 -20.83 0.02
CA VAL A 14 -22.17 -19.97 1.19
C VAL A 14 -23.01 -18.68 1.27
N LYS A 15 -23.41 -18.33 2.50
CA LYS A 15 -24.13 -17.09 2.86
C LYS A 15 -23.13 -16.01 3.26
N ASP A 16 -23.40 -14.77 2.86
CA ASP A 16 -22.61 -13.62 3.34
C ASP A 16 -22.83 -13.37 4.85
N SER A 17 -22.10 -12.41 5.43
CA SER A 17 -22.21 -12.02 6.84
C SER A 17 -23.59 -11.48 7.25
N ASN A 18 -24.49 -11.24 6.29
CA ASN A 18 -25.86 -10.80 6.48
C ASN A 18 -26.90 -11.90 6.16
N GLY A 19 -26.46 -13.12 5.83
CA GLY A 19 -27.34 -14.26 5.55
C GLY A 19 -27.94 -14.30 4.14
N THR A 20 -27.49 -13.45 3.22
CA THR A 20 -28.00 -13.38 1.85
C THR A 20 -27.34 -14.47 0.99
N GLU A 21 -28.14 -15.21 0.23
CA GLU A 21 -27.65 -16.21 -0.71
C GLU A 21 -27.12 -15.52 -1.97
N LEU A 22 -25.82 -15.64 -2.22
CA LEU A 22 -25.19 -15.15 -3.45
C LEU A 22 -25.42 -16.18 -4.56
N THR A 23 -26.30 -15.84 -5.50
CA THR A 23 -26.51 -16.62 -6.73
C THR A 23 -25.56 -16.14 -7.83
N ASP A 24 -25.06 -17.06 -8.66
CA ASP A 24 -24.21 -16.74 -9.84
C ASP A 24 -24.85 -15.70 -10.79
N SER A 25 -26.18 -15.57 -10.74
CA SER A 25 -26.94 -14.59 -11.52
C SER A 25 -26.81 -13.14 -11.04
N GLY A 26 -26.32 -12.88 -9.81
CA GLY A 26 -26.19 -11.54 -9.25
C GLY A 26 -24.94 -10.77 -9.70
N ALA A 27 -23.90 -11.47 -10.16
CA ALA A 27 -22.61 -10.88 -10.49
C ALA A 27 -22.50 -10.43 -11.97
N ALA A 28 -23.46 -10.77 -12.82
CA ALA A 28 -23.25 -10.75 -14.27
C ALA A 28 -23.26 -9.37 -14.94
N ASN A 29 -23.59 -8.26 -14.26
CA ASN A 29 -23.76 -6.97 -14.95
C ASN A 29 -23.36 -5.71 -14.15
N PHE A 30 -22.32 -5.78 -13.31
CA PHE A 30 -21.78 -4.56 -12.71
C PHE A 30 -20.77 -3.89 -13.65
N LYS A 31 -21.27 -3.14 -14.63
CA LYS A 31 -20.43 -2.18 -15.38
C LYS A 31 -20.06 -1.03 -14.45
N LEU A 32 -18.92 -1.13 -13.78
CA LEU A 32 -18.44 -0.09 -12.89
C LEU A 32 -17.68 0.96 -13.70
N VAL A 33 -18.38 2.03 -14.10
CA VAL A 33 -17.74 3.20 -14.71
C VAL A 33 -17.12 4.03 -13.60
N ILE A 34 -15.81 3.91 -13.41
CA ILE A 34 -15.08 4.78 -12.48
C ILE A 34 -14.74 6.06 -13.24
N GLN A 35 -15.46 7.14 -12.92
CA GLN A 35 -15.10 8.48 -13.38
C GLN A 35 -13.97 9.00 -12.48
N ARG A 36 -12.76 9.12 -13.04
CA ARG A 36 -11.62 9.74 -12.35
C ARG A 36 -11.45 11.16 -12.87
N ARG A 37 -11.48 12.13 -11.95
CA ARG A 37 -11.09 13.51 -12.25
C ARG A 37 -9.57 13.58 -12.22
N ILE A 38 -8.97 13.93 -13.35
CA ILE A 38 -7.55 14.22 -13.45
C ILE A 38 -7.36 15.67 -13.86
N TRP A 39 -6.23 16.26 -13.44
CA TRP A 39 -5.86 17.62 -13.79
C TRP A 39 -4.63 17.55 -14.69
N GLU A 40 -4.75 18.09 -15.90
CA GLU A 40 -3.68 18.11 -16.89
C GLU A 40 -3.45 19.55 -17.34
N THR A 41 -2.19 19.90 -17.63
CA THR A 41 -1.90 21.18 -18.29
C THR A 41 -2.17 21.07 -19.78
N GLN A 42 -3.01 21.95 -20.32
CA GLN A 42 -3.26 22.05 -21.76
C GLN A 42 -2.69 23.35 -22.33
N ILE A 43 -2.32 23.34 -23.60
CA ILE A 43 -1.86 24.54 -24.31
C ILE A 43 -3.04 25.50 -24.45
N SER A 44 -2.83 26.76 -24.10
CA SER A 44 -3.79 27.86 -24.22
C SER A 44 -3.37 28.85 -25.30
N VAL A 45 -4.33 29.60 -25.85
CA VAL A 45 -4.07 30.68 -26.82
C VAL A 45 -3.43 31.89 -26.12
N THR A 46 -3.80 32.11 -24.86
CA THR A 46 -3.34 33.23 -24.03
C THR A 46 -2.25 32.80 -23.06
N GLN A 47 -1.46 33.77 -22.60
CA GLN A 47 -0.46 33.54 -21.54
C GLN A 47 -1.19 33.47 -20.20
N ASN A 48 -0.97 32.40 -19.43
CA ASN A 48 -1.51 32.28 -18.09
C ASN A 48 -0.38 32.09 -17.10
N THR A 49 -0.68 32.36 -15.83
CA THR A 49 0.22 32.03 -14.73
C THR A 49 -0.38 30.91 -13.91
N VAL A 50 0.20 29.72 -14.00
CA VAL A 50 -0.27 28.52 -13.33
C VAL A 50 0.61 28.18 -12.13
N CYS A 51 0.03 27.60 -11.09
CA CYS A 51 0.79 27.11 -9.94
C CYS A 51 1.19 25.64 -10.14
N HIS A 52 2.43 25.31 -9.84
CA HIS A 52 3.00 23.96 -9.85
C HIS A 52 3.36 23.48 -8.43
N PHE A 53 2.79 24.10 -7.39
CA PHE A 53 2.91 23.56 -6.04
C PHE A 53 2.20 22.19 -5.98
N PRO A 54 2.75 21.18 -5.30
CA PRO A 54 2.15 19.85 -5.25
C PRO A 54 0.66 19.90 -4.87
N LEU A 55 -0.18 19.21 -5.64
CA LEU A 55 -1.64 19.15 -5.48
C LEU A 55 -2.38 20.49 -5.65
N CYS A 56 -1.73 21.52 -6.21
CA CYS A 56 -2.37 22.78 -6.58
C CYS A 56 -2.57 22.84 -8.09
N TYR A 57 -3.83 22.94 -8.53
CA TYR A 57 -4.21 23.00 -9.95
C TYR A 57 -4.85 24.35 -10.31
N THR A 58 -4.39 25.43 -9.68
CA THR A 58 -4.98 26.77 -9.83
C THR A 58 -4.35 27.56 -10.98
N ASN A 59 -5.18 28.06 -11.89
CA ASN A 59 -4.81 29.10 -12.86
C ASN A 59 -4.81 30.45 -12.15
N CYS A 60 -3.67 30.85 -11.59
CA CYS A 60 -3.57 31.98 -10.67
C CYS A 60 -3.67 33.35 -11.34
N HIS A 61 -3.44 33.44 -12.65
CA HIS A 61 -3.72 34.65 -13.42
C HIS A 61 -3.90 34.27 -14.89
N GLU A 62 -5.15 34.25 -15.35
CA GLU A 62 -5.50 33.94 -16.74
C GLU A 62 -5.40 35.19 -17.62
N GLU A 63 -5.09 34.98 -18.91
CA GLU A 63 -5.00 36.05 -19.92
C GLU A 63 -4.06 37.20 -19.53
N CYS A 64 -2.93 36.86 -18.90
CA CYS A 64 -1.96 37.84 -18.47
C CYS A 64 -1.30 38.49 -19.69
N SER A 65 -1.46 39.81 -19.83
CA SER A 65 -0.84 40.61 -20.89
C SER A 65 0.67 40.85 -20.72
N GLY A 66 1.30 40.19 -19.74
CA GLY A 66 2.75 40.24 -19.55
C GLY A 66 3.48 39.63 -20.74
N GLY A 67 4.60 40.22 -21.14
CA GLY A 67 5.48 39.60 -22.13
C GLY A 67 6.03 38.26 -21.63
N PHE A 68 6.48 37.42 -22.56
CA PHE A 68 7.16 36.17 -22.23
C PHE A 68 8.32 36.44 -21.27
N THR A 69 8.36 35.69 -20.17
CA THR A 69 9.33 35.94 -19.11
C THR A 69 9.99 34.64 -18.66
N LEU A 70 11.27 34.47 -18.99
CA LEU A 70 12.05 33.27 -18.61
C LEU A 70 12.33 33.16 -17.10
N GLY A 71 12.28 34.28 -16.38
CA GLY A 71 12.60 34.33 -14.96
C GLY A 71 11.36 34.26 -14.09
N ARG A 72 11.21 33.21 -13.28
CA ARG A 72 10.11 33.06 -12.30
C ARG A 72 10.00 34.24 -11.33
N TRP A 73 11.13 34.90 -11.02
CA TRP A 73 11.17 36.07 -10.12
C TRP A 73 10.51 37.32 -10.71
N LYS A 74 10.51 37.47 -12.03
CA LYS A 74 9.89 38.63 -12.68
C LYS A 74 8.35 38.60 -12.59
N LEU A 75 7.77 37.47 -12.20
CA LEU A 75 6.33 37.37 -11.92
C LEU A 75 5.89 38.15 -10.68
N ILE A 76 6.83 38.54 -9.81
CA ILE A 76 6.56 39.45 -8.68
C ILE A 76 6.06 40.81 -9.17
N GLU A 77 6.49 41.25 -10.36
CA GLU A 77 6.08 42.54 -10.95
C GLU A 77 4.60 42.52 -11.39
N CYS A 78 4.01 41.33 -11.54
CA CYS A 78 2.58 41.19 -11.81
C CYS A 78 1.77 41.47 -10.53
N ARG A 79 1.35 42.73 -10.35
CA ARG A 79 0.55 43.18 -9.19
C ARG A 79 -0.76 42.41 -8.99
N ARG A 80 -1.31 41.79 -10.04
CA ARG A 80 -2.50 40.93 -9.94
C ARG A 80 -2.17 39.59 -9.29
N LEU A 81 -0.99 39.05 -9.54
CA LEU A 81 -0.60 37.70 -9.10
C LEU A 81 -0.09 37.69 -7.66
N ALA A 82 0.86 38.56 -7.31
CA ALA A 82 1.55 38.51 -6.03
C ALA A 82 1.19 39.70 -5.12
N ASN A 83 1.23 39.48 -3.80
CA ASN A 83 1.32 40.56 -2.83
C ASN A 83 2.80 41.00 -2.65
N ASN A 84 3.04 42.07 -1.89
CA ASN A 84 4.39 42.61 -1.62
C ASN A 84 5.32 41.63 -0.91
N ARG A 85 4.85 40.44 -0.49
CA ARG A 85 5.63 39.39 0.17
C ARG A 85 6.00 38.24 -0.77
N GLY A 86 5.70 38.35 -2.07
CA GLY A 86 5.98 37.28 -3.05
C GLY A 86 5.07 36.06 -2.90
N ILE A 87 3.90 36.22 -2.29
CA ILE A 87 2.89 35.17 -2.15
C ILE A 87 1.75 35.43 -3.14
N CYS A 88 1.33 34.38 -3.84
CA CYS A 88 0.21 34.45 -4.78
C CYS A 88 -1.10 34.75 -4.06
N LYS A 89 -1.92 35.65 -4.63
CA LYS A 89 -3.21 36.05 -4.05
C LYS A 89 -4.28 34.96 -4.20
N GLU A 90 -4.22 34.19 -5.29
CA GLU A 90 -5.20 33.13 -5.59
C GLU A 90 -4.92 31.85 -4.79
N CYS A 91 -3.76 31.23 -5.00
CA CYS A 91 -3.46 29.93 -4.40
C CYS A 91 -2.67 29.98 -3.08
N ARG A 92 -2.22 31.18 -2.65
CA ARG A 92 -1.40 31.40 -1.44
C ARG A 92 -0.05 30.68 -1.40
N HIS A 93 0.43 30.16 -2.52
CA HIS A 93 1.77 29.59 -2.62
C HIS A 93 2.84 30.64 -2.99
N PRO A 94 4.12 30.38 -2.68
CA PRO A 94 5.21 31.25 -3.12
C PRO A 94 5.26 31.41 -4.64
N ILE A 95 5.61 32.61 -5.11
CA ILE A 95 5.68 32.93 -6.55
C ILE A 95 6.68 32.04 -7.32
N THR A 96 7.65 31.43 -6.63
CA THR A 96 8.65 30.51 -7.20
C THR A 96 8.05 29.22 -7.75
N TYR A 97 6.84 28.86 -7.30
CA TYR A 97 6.06 27.73 -7.82
C TYR A 97 5.14 28.10 -8.98
N HIS A 98 5.16 29.37 -9.41
CA HIS A 98 4.33 29.82 -10.51
C HIS A 98 5.12 29.83 -11.82
N GLN A 99 4.47 29.42 -12.90
CA GLN A 99 5.01 29.44 -14.25
C GLN A 99 4.09 30.27 -15.13
N HIS A 100 4.68 31.18 -15.90
CA HIS A 100 3.97 32.01 -16.87
C HIS A 100 4.26 31.50 -18.26
N ASP A 101 3.25 30.90 -18.87
CA ASP A 101 3.36 30.22 -20.16
C ASP A 101 1.98 30.12 -20.83
N LYS A 102 1.95 29.68 -22.08
CA LYS A 102 0.72 29.40 -22.84
C LYS A 102 0.10 28.07 -22.43
N VAL A 103 -0.07 27.85 -21.13
CA VAL A 103 -0.70 26.64 -20.59
C VAL A 103 -1.74 26.99 -19.53
N ALA A 104 -2.72 26.12 -19.30
CA ALA A 104 -3.68 26.22 -18.21
C ALA A 104 -3.95 24.84 -17.62
N TRP A 105 -4.24 24.77 -16.32
CA TRP A 105 -4.82 23.57 -15.71
C TRP A 105 -6.25 23.39 -16.21
N CYS A 106 -6.54 22.20 -16.70
CA CYS A 106 -7.87 21.79 -17.12
C CYS A 106 -8.26 20.51 -16.37
N GLU A 107 -9.46 20.49 -15.83
CA GLU A 107 -10.06 19.28 -15.29
C GLU A 107 -10.52 18.41 -16.46
N LYS A 108 -10.03 17.19 -16.51
CA LYS A 108 -10.45 16.18 -17.47
C LYS A 108 -11.08 15.03 -16.71
N VAL A 109 -12.32 14.71 -17.07
CA VAL A 109 -13.01 13.53 -16.57
C VAL A 109 -12.58 12.37 -17.46
N GLU A 110 -11.72 11.51 -16.93
CA GLU A 110 -11.42 10.24 -17.58
C GLU A 110 -12.42 9.20 -17.12
N GLU A 111 -13.26 8.78 -18.06
CA GLU A 111 -14.08 7.59 -17.89
C GLU A 111 -13.20 6.38 -18.16
N LYS A 112 -12.67 5.80 -17.08
CA LYS A 112 -12.07 4.49 -17.20
C LYS A 112 -13.20 3.47 -17.19
N ASN A 113 -13.54 2.97 -18.37
CA ASN A 113 -14.32 1.76 -18.49
C ASN A 113 -13.46 0.62 -17.91
N CYS A 114 -13.63 0.35 -16.62
CA CYS A 114 -13.28 -0.93 -16.05
C CYS A 114 -14.30 -1.93 -16.60
N ILE A 115 -14.12 -2.33 -17.85
CA ILE A 115 -14.59 -3.64 -18.26
C ILE A 115 -13.72 -4.56 -17.40
N ASP A 116 -14.32 -5.38 -16.55
CA ASP A 116 -13.68 -6.59 -16.05
C ASP A 116 -13.38 -7.50 -17.26
N ASN A 117 -12.43 -7.07 -18.08
CA ASN A 117 -11.77 -7.91 -19.08
C ASN A 117 -10.75 -8.82 -18.42
N GLU A 118 -10.64 -8.78 -17.09
CA GLU A 118 -10.18 -9.89 -16.26
C GLU A 118 -11.36 -10.67 -15.66
N THR A 119 -12.40 -10.89 -16.45
CA THR A 119 -13.03 -12.22 -16.46
C THR A 119 -12.18 -13.17 -17.31
N ALA A 120 -10.88 -13.29 -17.00
CA ALA A 120 -10.40 -14.65 -16.81
C ALA A 120 -11.30 -15.14 -15.69
N THR A 121 -12.29 -15.97 -16.01
CA THR A 121 -12.99 -16.76 -15.01
C THR A 121 -11.92 -17.61 -14.34
N VAL A 122 -11.19 -17.03 -13.39
CA VAL A 122 -10.32 -17.76 -12.49
C VAL A 122 -11.33 -18.55 -11.71
N SER A 123 -11.52 -19.79 -12.13
CA SER A 123 -12.47 -20.68 -11.49
C SER A 123 -12.13 -20.69 -10.00
N ILE A 124 -13.14 -20.86 -9.14
CA ILE A 124 -12.90 -21.02 -7.71
C ILE A 124 -11.82 -22.09 -7.47
N ALA A 125 -11.77 -23.12 -8.32
CA ALA A 125 -10.71 -24.12 -8.34
C ALA A 125 -9.29 -23.53 -8.54
N GLN A 126 -9.09 -22.62 -9.50
CA GLN A 126 -7.79 -21.95 -9.71
C GLN A 126 -7.40 -21.01 -8.55
N VAL A 127 -8.38 -20.34 -7.93
CA VAL A 127 -8.12 -19.55 -6.72
C VAL A 127 -7.69 -20.47 -5.56
N LEU A 128 -8.38 -21.59 -5.37
CA LEU A 128 -8.03 -22.58 -4.35
C LEU A 128 -6.66 -23.22 -4.60
N GLU A 129 -6.32 -23.52 -5.84
CA GLU A 129 -5.00 -24.02 -6.25
C GLU A 129 -3.90 -23.00 -5.96
N THR A 130 -4.16 -21.72 -6.23
CA THR A 130 -3.24 -20.61 -5.92
C THR A 130 -3.04 -20.48 -4.41
N ILE A 131 -4.11 -20.57 -3.62
CA ILE A 131 -4.04 -20.55 -2.15
C ILE A 131 -3.19 -21.71 -1.64
N GLU A 132 -3.39 -22.91 -2.17
CA GLU A 132 -2.64 -24.09 -1.74
C GLU A 132 -1.16 -24.00 -2.13
N THR A 133 -0.87 -23.44 -3.30
CA THR A 133 0.50 -23.11 -3.74
C THR A 133 1.16 -22.15 -2.76
N TYR A 134 0.49 -21.04 -2.40
CA TYR A 134 1.04 -20.09 -1.43
C TYR A 134 1.21 -20.67 -0.03
N LYS A 135 0.29 -21.54 0.44
CA LYS A 135 0.49 -22.24 1.72
C LYS A 135 1.76 -23.09 1.69
N LYS A 136 1.98 -23.82 0.60
CA LYS A 136 3.18 -24.64 0.43
C LYS A 136 4.45 -23.78 0.42
N GLU A 137 4.46 -22.68 -0.31
CA GLU A 137 5.59 -21.74 -0.33
C GLU A 137 5.86 -21.12 1.05
N ILE A 138 4.81 -20.77 1.80
CA ILE A 138 4.93 -20.28 3.18
C ILE A 138 5.52 -21.34 4.09
N GLU A 139 5.08 -22.60 3.98
CA GLU A 139 5.63 -23.70 4.75
C GLU A 139 7.11 -23.96 4.44
N GLU A 140 7.47 -23.98 3.15
CA GLU A 140 8.85 -24.16 2.69
C GLU A 140 9.74 -23.00 3.13
N GLY A 141 9.26 -21.76 3.00
CA GLY A 141 9.95 -20.56 3.49
C GLY A 141 10.16 -20.60 5.00
N THR A 142 9.17 -21.07 5.76
CA THR A 142 9.26 -21.21 7.22
C THR A 142 10.31 -22.27 7.61
N VAL A 143 10.35 -23.40 6.89
CA VAL A 143 11.40 -24.41 7.09
C VAL A 143 12.78 -23.84 6.74
N GLY A 144 12.88 -23.07 5.65
CA GLY A 144 14.12 -22.39 5.25
C GLY A 144 14.64 -21.42 6.31
N ILE A 145 13.76 -20.61 6.90
CA ILE A 145 14.09 -19.71 8.03
C ILE A 145 14.60 -20.52 9.22
N GLY A 146 13.94 -21.63 9.56
CA GLY A 146 14.37 -22.52 10.65
C GLY A 146 15.79 -23.05 10.43
N ARG A 147 16.07 -23.57 9.23
CA ARG A 147 17.41 -24.07 8.86
C ARG A 147 18.47 -22.98 8.90
N LEU A 148 18.19 -21.78 8.37
CA LEU A 148 19.13 -20.67 8.42
C LEU A 148 19.41 -20.21 9.86
N ALA A 149 18.39 -20.21 10.72
CA ALA A 149 18.55 -19.91 12.14
C ALA A 149 19.41 -20.96 12.85
N GLU A 150 19.29 -22.24 12.49
CA GLU A 150 20.13 -23.33 13.01
C GLU A 150 21.57 -23.21 12.51
N GLN A 151 21.79 -23.02 11.20
CA GLN A 151 23.12 -22.80 10.63
C GLN A 151 23.81 -21.57 11.24
N TYR A 152 23.09 -20.48 11.45
CA TYR A 152 23.63 -19.31 12.14
C TYR A 152 23.96 -19.60 13.61
N SER A 153 23.16 -20.45 14.27
CA SER A 153 23.42 -20.88 15.65
C SER A 153 24.68 -21.74 15.77
N GLU A 154 24.95 -22.61 14.79
CA GLU A 154 26.17 -23.42 14.71
C GLU A 154 27.42 -22.56 14.46
N LEU A 155 27.30 -21.53 13.61
CA LEU A 155 28.38 -20.58 13.32
C LEU A 155 28.61 -19.57 14.45
N SER A 156 27.60 -19.35 15.30
CA SER A 156 27.67 -18.45 16.43
C SER A 156 28.32 -19.15 17.63
N LEU A 157 29.57 -18.77 17.92
CA LEU A 157 30.34 -19.23 19.11
C LEU A 157 29.64 -19.00 20.47
N SER A 158 28.46 -18.36 20.50
CA SER A 158 27.75 -17.87 21.67
C SER A 158 26.36 -18.51 21.89
N GLY A 159 25.99 -19.54 21.13
CA GLY A 159 24.71 -20.26 21.28
C GLY A 159 23.62 -19.84 20.29
N SER A 160 22.39 -20.33 20.47
CA SER A 160 21.33 -20.23 19.46
C SER A 160 20.96 -18.79 19.09
N PHE A 161 20.72 -18.55 17.79
CA PHE A 161 20.31 -17.25 17.24
C PHE A 161 19.07 -16.69 17.95
N SER A 162 18.07 -17.53 18.18
CA SER A 162 16.88 -17.18 18.94
C SER A 162 17.20 -16.83 20.40
N GLY A 163 18.21 -17.46 21.00
CA GLY A 163 18.74 -17.10 22.31
C GLY A 163 19.41 -15.72 22.33
N GLN A 164 20.18 -15.37 21.30
CA GLN A 164 20.79 -14.04 21.17
C GLN A 164 19.76 -12.92 20.95
N VAL A 165 18.76 -13.18 20.11
CA VAL A 165 17.62 -12.28 19.92
C VAL A 165 16.82 -12.15 21.23
N GLY A 166 16.61 -13.26 21.95
CA GLY A 166 15.97 -13.28 23.27
C GLY A 166 16.71 -12.42 24.31
N LYS A 167 18.03 -12.55 24.41
CA LYS A 167 18.85 -11.69 25.30
C LYS A 167 18.73 -10.22 24.96
N SER A 168 18.70 -9.89 23.66
CA SER A 168 18.51 -8.51 23.20
C SER A 168 17.13 -7.97 23.59
N VAL A 169 16.07 -8.78 23.44
CA VAL A 169 14.72 -8.42 23.91
C VAL A 169 14.72 -8.14 25.41
N THR A 170 15.27 -9.03 26.24
CA THR A 170 15.33 -8.83 27.70
C THR A 170 16.10 -7.56 28.08
N LEU A 171 17.23 -7.29 27.42
CA LEU A 171 18.00 -6.08 27.64
C LEU A 171 17.18 -4.81 27.34
N PHE A 172 16.46 -4.80 26.22
CA PHE A 172 15.60 -3.66 25.86
C PHE A 172 14.40 -3.53 26.79
N GLU A 173 13.81 -4.62 27.29
CA GLU A 173 12.75 -4.58 28.31
C GLU A 173 13.23 -3.91 29.60
N THR A 174 14.40 -4.32 30.09
CA THR A 174 15.02 -3.71 31.29
C THR A 174 15.36 -2.23 31.05
N HIS A 175 15.84 -1.87 29.87
CA HIS A 175 16.13 -0.47 29.55
C HIS A 175 14.85 0.38 29.49
N LEU A 176 13.77 -0.17 28.91
CA LEU A 176 12.47 0.48 28.79
C LEU A 176 11.82 0.71 30.17
N GLU A 177 11.90 -0.26 31.06
CA GLU A 177 11.41 -0.13 32.43
C GLU A 177 12.16 0.97 33.21
N ASN A 178 13.47 1.08 33.00
CA ASN A 178 14.28 2.17 33.57
C ASN A 178 13.95 3.55 32.97
N MET A 179 13.59 3.59 31.68
CA MET A 179 13.26 4.83 30.97
C MET A 179 11.86 5.36 31.27
N ARG A 180 10.89 4.48 31.56
CA ARG A 180 9.49 4.86 31.88
C ARG A 180 9.37 5.87 33.02
N ASN A 181 10.34 5.91 33.93
CA ASN A 181 10.35 6.85 35.06
C ASN A 181 11.22 8.11 34.84
N LYS A 182 11.98 8.19 33.74
CA LYS A 182 13.07 9.18 33.58
C LYS A 182 13.13 9.87 32.21
N SER A 183 12.40 9.40 31.21
CA SER A 183 12.52 9.84 29.80
C SER A 183 11.23 10.42 29.25
N ASP A 184 11.31 11.14 28.13
CA ASP A 184 10.15 11.71 27.47
C ASP A 184 9.22 10.62 26.89
N PRO A 185 7.89 10.85 26.88
CA PRO A 185 6.91 9.85 26.42
C PRO A 185 7.10 9.38 24.97
N GLU A 186 7.67 10.22 24.10
CA GLU A 186 7.85 9.91 22.68
C GLU A 186 9.02 8.94 22.46
N SER A 187 10.12 9.11 23.19
CA SER A 187 11.25 8.18 23.19
C SER A 187 10.88 6.82 23.78
N VAL A 188 10.06 6.79 24.85
CA VAL A 188 9.53 5.53 25.40
C VAL A 188 8.71 4.78 24.36
N LYS A 189 7.81 5.49 23.66
CA LYS A 189 6.94 4.89 22.62
C LYS A 189 7.73 4.27 21.47
N ARG A 190 8.77 4.95 20.96
CA ARG A 190 9.62 4.43 19.87
C ARG A 190 10.35 3.14 20.27
N ILE A 191 10.79 3.05 21.53
CA ILE A 191 11.44 1.85 22.07
C ILE A 191 10.41 0.73 22.25
N GLU A 192 9.19 1.03 22.70
CA GLU A 192 8.09 0.05 22.80
C GLU A 192 7.71 -0.55 21.43
N GLU A 193 7.62 0.28 20.39
CA GLU A 193 7.35 -0.18 19.02
C GLU A 193 8.48 -1.10 18.49
N SER A 194 9.73 -0.70 18.69
CA SER A 194 10.90 -1.49 18.31
C SER A 194 10.95 -2.84 19.05
N LEU A 195 10.62 -2.82 20.34
CA LEU A 195 10.55 -4.00 21.20
C LEU A 195 9.45 -4.98 20.74
N ASN A 196 8.28 -4.46 20.37
CA ASN A 196 7.19 -5.27 19.85
C ASN A 196 7.57 -5.95 18.52
N GLN A 197 8.26 -5.23 17.63
CA GLN A 197 8.76 -5.82 16.39
C GLN A 197 9.78 -6.95 16.66
N LEU A 198 10.70 -6.74 17.61
CA LEU A 198 11.68 -7.75 18.01
C LEU A 198 11.02 -8.99 18.64
N LYS A 199 10.02 -8.81 19.52
CA LYS A 199 9.24 -9.90 20.11
C LYS A 199 8.49 -10.72 19.06
N ASN A 200 7.87 -10.06 18.09
CA ASN A 200 7.17 -10.73 16.99
C ASN A 200 8.14 -11.59 16.16
N LYS A 201 9.32 -11.05 15.82
CA LYS A 201 10.36 -11.79 15.10
C LYS A 201 10.88 -12.97 15.91
N LEU A 202 11.09 -12.79 17.22
CA LEU A 202 11.52 -13.87 18.12
C LEU A 202 10.48 -15.00 18.17
N ARG A 203 9.18 -14.66 18.23
CA ARG A 203 8.10 -15.65 18.23
C ARG A 203 8.10 -16.48 16.95
N LEU A 204 8.24 -15.83 15.79
CA LEU A 204 8.32 -16.52 14.50
C LEU A 204 9.50 -17.50 14.44
N LEU A 205 10.68 -17.09 14.94
CA LEU A 205 11.85 -17.96 14.99
C LEU A 205 11.63 -19.16 15.92
N GLN A 206 10.99 -18.97 17.07
CA GLN A 206 10.68 -20.06 17.99
C GLN A 206 9.64 -21.02 17.42
N ASP A 207 8.62 -20.51 16.73
CA ASP A 207 7.58 -21.32 16.09
C ASP A 207 8.16 -22.12 14.90
N ALA A 208 9.01 -21.49 14.09
CA ALA A 208 9.75 -22.16 13.01
C ALA A 208 10.67 -23.27 13.55
N ALA A 209 11.42 -23.00 14.63
CA ALA A 209 12.27 -23.99 15.28
C ALA A 209 11.46 -25.18 15.84
N LYS A 210 10.31 -24.93 16.48
CA LYS A 210 9.40 -25.98 16.96
C LYS A 210 8.82 -26.81 15.80
N ALA A 211 8.45 -26.16 14.71
CA ALA A 211 7.91 -26.84 13.52
C ALA A 211 8.98 -27.73 12.86
N ALA A 212 10.21 -27.25 12.73
CA ALA A 212 11.34 -28.02 12.25
C ALA A 212 11.61 -29.25 13.14
N HIS A 213 11.67 -29.06 14.46
CA HIS A 213 11.91 -30.16 15.41
C HIS A 213 10.80 -31.22 15.40
N LYS A 214 9.52 -30.83 15.21
CA LYS A 214 8.40 -31.78 15.07
C LYS A 214 8.46 -32.58 13.78
N LYS A 215 8.91 -32.00 12.66
CA LYS A 215 9.06 -32.70 11.37
C LYS A 215 10.22 -33.70 11.40
N VAL A 216 11.30 -33.41 12.14
CA VAL A 216 12.46 -34.31 12.28
C VAL A 216 12.17 -35.52 13.19
N TYR A 217 11.29 -35.39 14.19
CA TYR A 217 10.96 -36.46 15.14
C TYR A 217 9.81 -37.41 14.70
N ARG A 218 9.18 -37.20 13.54
CA ARG A 218 8.38 -38.25 12.90
C ARG A 218 9.33 -39.04 11.98
N PRO A 219 9.82 -40.23 12.38
CA PRO A 219 10.49 -41.09 11.42
C PRO A 219 9.48 -41.41 10.33
N THR A 220 9.87 -41.21 9.08
CA THR A 220 9.17 -41.77 7.93
C THR A 220 9.27 -43.28 8.07
N ILE A 221 8.29 -43.90 8.75
CA ILE A 221 8.06 -45.33 8.62
C ILE A 221 7.44 -45.49 7.24
N ALA A 222 8.29 -45.89 6.30
CA ALA A 222 7.89 -46.32 4.99
C ALA A 222 7.17 -47.67 5.13
N ASP A 223 5.97 -47.75 4.53
CA ASP A 223 5.41 -48.95 3.91
C ASP A 223 4.95 -48.53 2.50
#